data_AF-A0A9P6AEX9-F1
#
_entry.id   AF-A0A9P6AEX9-F1
#
_cell.length_a   1.000
_cell.length_b   1.000
_cell.length_c   1.000
_cell.angle_alpha   90.00
_cell.angle_beta   90.00
_cell.angle_gamma   90.00
#
_symmetry.space_group_name_H-M   'P 1'
#
loop_
_entity.id
_entity.type
_entity.pdbx_description
1 polymer ?
#
loop_
_entity_poly.entity_id
_entity_poly.type
_entity_poly.pdbx_seq_one_letter_code
_entity_poly.pdbx_strand_id
1 'polypeptide(L)'
;MDSVVIPVDVNELLIEDAKDFMISESWYGQCGIPWQCGWLLYGMPSSRKTPIIQALTGSLRINIYVVSLAKHGLDDMNLSKLLNSIP
;
A
#
# COMPACT_ATOMS: atom_id res chain seq x y z
N MET A 1 16.47 -32.12 -1.49
CA MET A 1 15.73 -31.50 -0.38
C MET A 1 14.83 -30.45 -0.98
N ASP A 2 13.57 -30.54 -0.65
CA ASP A 2 12.43 -30.23 -1.50
C ASP A 2 12.32 -28.75 -1.86
N SER A 3 12.47 -28.46 -3.14
CA SER A 3 12.09 -27.17 -3.75
C SER A 3 10.56 -27.12 -3.85
N VAL A 4 9.90 -27.00 -2.69
CA VAL A 4 8.49 -26.66 -2.65
C VAL A 4 8.39 -25.20 -3.00
N VAL A 5 8.13 -24.92 -4.27
CA VAL A 5 7.63 -23.61 -4.70
C VAL A 5 6.19 -23.54 -4.21
N ILE A 6 6.02 -23.15 -2.95
CA ILE A 6 4.73 -22.72 -2.43
C ILE A 6 4.44 -21.44 -3.21
N PRO A 7 3.34 -21.35 -3.98
CA PRO A 7 2.89 -20.05 -4.47
C PRO A 7 2.54 -19.24 -3.23
N VAL A 8 3.47 -18.40 -2.79
CA VAL A 8 3.26 -17.58 -1.61
C VAL A 8 2.00 -16.76 -1.86
N ASP A 9 1.06 -16.79 -0.93
CA ASP A 9 -0.13 -15.98 -1.06
C ASP A 9 0.32 -14.51 -1.03
N VAL A 10 0.07 -13.79 -2.13
CA VAL A 10 0.39 -12.36 -2.28
C VAL A 10 -0.21 -11.56 -1.11
N ASN A 11 -1.30 -12.06 -0.52
CA ASN A 11 -1.92 -11.49 0.67
C ASN A 11 -1.00 -11.53 1.89
N GLU A 12 -0.40 -12.69 2.17
CA GLU A 12 0.47 -12.88 3.33
C GLU A 12 1.72 -12.03 3.20
N LEU A 13 2.33 -12.02 2.01
CA LEU A 13 3.49 -11.16 1.71
C LEU A 13 3.18 -9.68 1.90
N LEU A 14 2.02 -9.21 1.40
CA LEU A 14 1.65 -7.81 1.53
C LEU A 14 1.39 -7.43 2.99
N ILE A 15 0.77 -8.31 3.77
CA ILE A 15 0.51 -8.07 5.20
C ILE A 15 1.81 -8.07 6.00
N GLU A 16 2.72 -8.99 5.73
CA GLU A 16 4.02 -9.08 6.39
C GLU A 16 4.87 -7.85 6.07
N ASP A 17 5.02 -7.50 4.79
CA ASP A 17 5.75 -6.31 4.34
C ASP A 17 5.17 -5.01 4.92
N ALA A 18 3.84 -4.89 4.99
CA ALA A 18 3.20 -3.74 5.63
C ALA A 18 3.50 -3.67 7.14
N LYS A 19 3.54 -4.80 7.85
CA LYS A 19 3.91 -4.82 9.28
C LYS A 19 5.36 -4.41 9.47
N ASP A 20 6.26 -4.91 8.63
CA ASP A 20 7.67 -4.56 8.65
C ASP A 20 7.89 -3.08 8.37
N PHE A 21 7.15 -2.51 7.41
CA PHE A 21 7.16 -1.07 7.16
C PHE A 21 6.73 -0.26 8.39
N MET A 22 5.69 -0.70 9.12
CA MET A 22 5.19 0.00 10.30
C MET A 22 6.22 0.07 11.44
N ILE A 23 7.05 -0.96 11.63
CA ILE A 23 8.10 -0.96 12.67
C ILE A 23 9.40 -0.25 12.22
N SER A 24 9.55 -0.01 10.92
CA SER A 24 10.76 0.55 10.33
C SER A 24 10.89 2.08 10.48
N GLU A 25 9.89 2.79 11.01
CA GLU A 25 9.89 4.26 11.15
C GLU A 25 11.20 4.81 11.74
N SER A 26 11.68 4.18 12.82
CA SER A 26 12.92 4.57 13.49
C SER A 26 14.16 4.46 12.59
N TRP A 27 14.21 3.44 11.73
CA TRP A 27 15.29 3.22 10.78
C TRP A 27 15.25 4.27 9.66
N TYR A 28 14.07 4.59 9.13
CA TYR A 28 13.91 5.67 8.14
C TYR A 28 14.39 7.01 8.71
N GLY A 29 14.05 7.30 9.97
CA GLY A 29 14.52 8.49 10.68
C GLY A 29 16.04 8.53 10.86
N GLN A 30 16.67 7.40 11.19
CA GLN A 30 18.13 7.29 11.31
C GLN A 30 18.85 7.45 9.97
N CYS A 31 18.28 6.92 8.89
CA CYS A 31 18.82 7.04 7.55
C CYS A 31 18.55 8.41 6.89
N GLY A 32 17.69 9.25 7.49
CA GLY A 32 17.33 10.57 6.96
C GLY A 32 16.49 10.51 5.69
N ILE A 33 15.78 9.40 5.46
CA ILE A 33 14.92 9.21 4.28
C ILE A 33 13.44 9.34 4.66
N PRO A 34 12.58 9.86 3.76
CA PRO A 34 11.15 9.96 4.03
C PRO A 34 10.54 8.58 4.32
N TRP A 35 9.80 8.47 5.41
CA TRP A 35 9.08 7.24 5.77
C TRP A 35 7.82 7.10 4.90
N GLN A 36 8.00 6.55 3.70
CA GLN A 36 6.95 6.37 2.70
C GLN A 36 7.15 5.02 1.99
N CYS A 37 6.06 4.28 1.77
CA CYS A 37 6.03 3.05 0.99
C CYS A 37 4.94 3.12 -0.10
N GLY A 38 5.17 2.39 -1.19
CA GLY A 38 4.21 2.29 -2.29
C GLY A 38 4.12 0.85 -2.79
N TRP A 39 2.89 0.33 -2.86
CA TRP A 39 2.59 -0.99 -3.42
C TRP A 39 1.86 -0.89 -4.75
N LEU A 40 2.26 -1.72 -5.72
CA LEU A 40 1.62 -1.82 -7.02
C LEU A 40 0.97 -3.21 -7.19
N LEU A 41 -0.35 -3.28 -7.06
CA LEU A 41 -1.11 -4.51 -7.31
C LEU A 41 -1.57 -4.54 -8.77
N TYR A 42 -1.01 -5.44 -9.59
CA TYR A 42 -1.35 -5.59 -11.02
C TYR A 42 -1.69 -7.04 -11.38
N GLY A 43 -2.41 -7.26 -12.47
CA GLY A 43 -2.91 -8.58 -12.91
C GLY A 43 -4.32 -8.51 -13.51
N MET A 44 -4.92 -9.67 -13.78
CA MET A 44 -6.20 -9.73 -14.49
C MET A 44 -7.32 -8.95 -13.79
N PRO A 45 -8.26 -8.38 -14.55
CA PRO A 45 -9.51 -7.86 -13.97
C PRO A 45 -10.18 -9.01 -13.22
N SER A 46 -10.66 -8.75 -12.00
CA SER A 46 -11.19 -9.72 -11.00
C SER A 46 -10.18 -10.49 -10.12
N SER A 47 -8.87 -10.22 -10.19
CA SER A 47 -7.86 -10.84 -9.31
C SER A 47 -7.87 -10.35 -7.84
N ARG A 48 -9.03 -10.08 -7.24
CA ARG A 48 -9.22 -9.73 -5.81
C ARG A 48 -8.38 -8.57 -5.25
N LYS A 49 -7.80 -7.71 -6.09
CA LYS A 49 -6.92 -6.60 -5.67
C LYS A 49 -7.57 -5.66 -4.63
N THR A 50 -8.82 -5.26 -4.89
CA THR A 50 -9.55 -4.35 -4.00
C THR A 50 -9.95 -5.00 -2.66
N PRO A 51 -10.52 -6.22 -2.63
CA PRO A 51 -10.73 -6.95 -1.37
C PRO A 51 -9.48 -7.11 -0.50
N ILE A 52 -8.31 -7.29 -1.11
CA ILE A 52 -7.04 -7.47 -0.38
C ILE A 52 -6.67 -6.19 0.38
N ILE A 53 -6.78 -5.04 -0.27
CA ILE A 53 -6.50 -3.74 0.36
C ILE A 53 -7.45 -3.51 1.55
N GLN A 54 -8.73 -3.88 1.41
CA GLN A 54 -9.71 -3.75 2.50
C GLN A 54 -9.38 -4.66 3.70
N ALA A 55 -8.95 -5.89 3.45
CA ALA A 55 -8.53 -6.82 4.51
C ALA A 55 -7.26 -6.31 5.22
N LEU A 56 -6.28 -5.81 4.46
CA LEU A 56 -5.04 -5.23 4.96
C LEU A 56 -5.35 -4.09 5.94
N THR A 57 -6.18 -3.14 5.53
CA THR A 57 -6.49 -1.96 6.35
C THR A 57 -7.30 -2.29 7.60
N GLY A 58 -8.17 -3.31 7.52
CA GLY A 58 -8.86 -3.83 8.70
C GLY A 58 -7.89 -4.45 9.73
N SER A 59 -6.84 -5.12 9.25
CA SER A 59 -5.84 -5.76 10.10
C SER A 59 -4.86 -4.76 10.76
N LEU A 60 -4.44 -3.74 10.01
CA LEU A 60 -3.45 -2.74 10.44
C LEU A 60 -4.09 -1.49 11.09
N ARG A 61 -5.42 -1.36 11.06
CA ARG A 61 -6.19 -0.20 11.56
C ARG A 61 -5.70 1.13 10.95
N ILE A 62 -5.32 1.10 9.69
CA ILE A 62 -4.89 2.27 8.91
C ILE A 62 -6.08 2.87 8.13
N ASN A 63 -6.08 4.19 7.94
CA ASN A 63 -7.09 4.88 7.16
C ASN A 63 -6.85 4.66 5.65
N ILE A 64 -7.91 4.34 4.89
CA ILE A 64 -7.85 4.25 3.43
C ILE A 64 -8.31 5.58 2.82
N TYR A 65 -7.50 6.12 1.92
CA TYR A 65 -7.88 7.23 1.05
C TYR A 65 -7.88 6.75 -0.40
N VAL A 66 -9.00 6.92 -1.09
CA VAL A 66 -9.15 6.52 -2.49
C VAL A 66 -9.20 7.77 -3.36
N VAL A 67 -8.25 7.88 -4.31
CA VAL A 67 -8.22 8.97 -5.30
C VAL A 67 -8.47 8.37 -6.69
N SER A 68 -9.49 8.89 -7.39
CA SER A 68 -9.73 8.55 -8.79
C SER A 68 -9.00 9.52 -9.69
N LEU A 69 -7.98 9.02 -10.40
CA LEU A 69 -7.21 9.81 -11.38
C LEU A 69 -8.01 10.14 -12.65
N ALA A 70 -9.09 9.40 -12.92
CA ALA A 70 -9.94 9.62 -14.08
C ALA A 70 -10.97 10.76 -13.88
N LYS A 71 -10.95 11.44 -12.72
CA LYS A 71 -11.89 12.52 -12.43
C LYS A 71 -11.59 13.71 -13.34
N HIS A 72 -12.61 14.17 -14.05
CA HIS A 72 -12.51 15.32 -14.93
C HIS A 72 -12.09 16.57 -14.13
N GLY A 73 -11.05 17.28 -14.58
CA GLY A 73 -10.50 18.46 -13.89
C GLY A 73 -9.53 18.15 -12.74
N LEU A 74 -9.04 16.91 -12.60
CA LEU A 74 -7.89 16.63 -11.74
C LEU A 74 -6.62 17.14 -12.43
N ASP A 75 -5.96 18.10 -11.80
CA ASP A 75 -4.65 18.62 -12.18
C ASP A 75 -3.64 18.38 -11.04
N ASP A 76 -2.37 18.63 -11.32
CA ASP A 76 -1.28 18.40 -10.36
C ASP A 76 -1.47 19.21 -9.07
N MET A 77 -2.04 20.41 -9.17
CA MET A 77 -2.29 21.28 -8.02
C MET A 77 -3.37 20.69 -7.10
N ASN A 78 -4.47 20.19 -7.66
CA ASN A 78 -5.55 19.57 -6.91
C ASN A 78 -5.14 18.23 -6.33
N LEU A 79 -4.34 17.44 -7.05
CA LEU A 79 -3.79 16.18 -6.52
C LEU A 79 -2.85 16.45 -5.33
N SER A 80 -1.95 17.42 -5.46
CA SER A 80 -1.04 17.81 -4.38
C SER A 80 -1.81 18.31 -3.15
N LYS A 81 -2.87 19.11 -3.33
CA LYS A 81 -3.75 19.55 -2.23
C LYS A 81 -4.43 18.38 -1.53
N LEU A 82 -4.94 17.41 -2.29
CA LEU A 82 -5.59 16.22 -1.73
C LEU A 82 -4.59 15.40 -0.89
N LEU A 83 -3.40 15.16 -1.41
CA LEU A 83 -2.35 14.41 -0.68
C LEU A 83 -1.92 15.13 0.60
N ASN A 84 -1.76 16.46 0.57
CA ASN A 84 -1.41 17.26 1.75
C ASN A 84 -2.54 17.43 2.76
N SER A 85 -3.79 17.12 2.38
CA SER A 85 -4.96 17.22 3.26
C SER A 85 -5.27 15.92 4.03
N ILE A 86 -4.53 14.86 3.74
CA ILE A 86 -4.66 13.58 4.46
C ILE A 86 -4.14 13.79 5.90
N PRO A 87 -4.96 13.49 6.93
CA PRO A 87 -4.58 13.66 8.33
C PRO A 87 -3.54 12.64 8.80
#